data_AF-A0A7W4EAS2-F1
#
_entry.id   AF-A0A7W4EAS2-F1
#
_cell.length_a   1.000
_cell.length_b   1.000
_cell.length_c   1.000
_cell.angle_alpha   90.00
_cell.angle_beta   90.00
_cell.angle_gamma   90.00
#
_symmetry.space_group_name_H-M   'P 1'
#
loop_
_entity.id
_entity.type
_entity.pdbx_description
1 polymer ?
#
loop_
_entity_poly.entity_id
_entity_poly.type
_entity_poly.pdbx_seq_one_letter_code
_entity_poly.pdbx_strand_id
1 'polypeptide(L)'
;MKKSPLAGFANFIREQGVVGLAVGLAIGTAAGDTVKKLVEGFISPIVQFIVGSQAGLEAATFHIELLGRSADFKWGAFVSSAITLIATAFVIYFIIHGAKLDRLDKDKEDK
;
A
#
# COMPACT_ATOMS: atom_id res chain seq x y z
N MET A 1 -15.89 39.54 20.21
CA MET A 1 -16.17 38.16 20.68
C MET A 1 -15.02 37.26 20.27
N LYS A 2 -14.22 36.75 21.23
CA LYS A 2 -13.17 35.75 20.93
C LYS A 2 -13.88 34.47 20.46
N LYS A 3 -13.70 34.08 19.19
CA LYS A 3 -14.20 32.78 18.71
C LYS A 3 -13.52 31.69 19.54
N SER A 4 -14.30 30.75 20.07
CA SER A 4 -13.76 29.57 20.75
C SER A 4 -12.75 28.87 19.83
N PRO A 5 -11.58 28.42 20.33
CA PRO A 5 -10.59 27.68 19.53
C PRO A 5 -11.21 26.51 18.74
N LEU A 6 -12.26 25.88 19.29
CA LEU A 6 -13.02 24.81 18.64
C LEU A 6 -13.78 25.29 17.40
N ALA A 7 -14.37 26.49 17.45
CA ALA A 7 -15.04 27.09 16.29
C ALA A 7 -14.03 27.50 15.21
N GLY A 8 -12.84 27.96 15.61
CA GLY A 8 -11.73 28.24 14.69
C GLY A 8 -11.23 26.98 13.98
N PHE A 9 -11.08 25.88 14.73
CA PHE A 9 -10.66 24.59 14.17
C PHE A 9 -11.71 23.96 13.24
N ALA A 10 -12.99 24.02 13.60
CA ALA A 10 -14.08 23.52 12.76
C ALA A 10 -14.16 24.30 11.41
N ASN A 11 -13.93 25.62 11.43
CA ASN A 11 -13.82 26.41 10.21
C ASN A 11 -12.58 26.04 9.39
N PHE A 12 -11.42 25.83 10.02
CA PHE A 12 -10.20 25.42 9.34
C PHE A 12 -10.36 24.08 8.60
N ILE A 13 -10.93 23.06 9.26
CA ILE A 13 -11.21 21.76 8.64
C ILE A 13 -12.09 21.90 7.40
N ARG A 14 -13.08 22.81 7.46
CA ARG A 14 -14.02 23.08 6.37
C ARG A 14 -13.37 23.87 5.22
N GLU A 15 -12.55 24.87 5.51
CA GLU A 15 -11.88 25.71 4.51
C GLU A 15 -10.73 24.97 3.80
N GLN A 16 -10.01 24.10 4.51
CA GLN A 16 -8.85 23.39 3.97
C GLN A 16 -9.20 22.02 3.36
N GLY A 17 -10.48 21.68 3.23
CA GLY A 17 -10.92 20.42 2.62
C GLY A 17 -10.46 19.16 3.35
N VAL A 18 -10.03 19.27 4.62
CA VAL A 18 -9.43 18.19 5.42
C VAL A 18 -10.38 16.99 5.58
N VAL A 19 -11.69 17.25 5.60
CA VAL A 19 -12.71 16.18 5.68
C VAL A 19 -12.62 15.25 4.46
N GLY A 20 -12.49 15.80 3.26
CA GLY A 20 -12.38 15.00 2.03
C GLY A 20 -11.09 14.18 2.02
N LEU A 21 -9.98 14.77 2.45
CA LEU A 21 -8.70 14.08 2.60
C LEU A 21 -8.78 12.95 3.62
N ALA A 22 -9.41 13.18 4.77
CA ALA A 22 -9.57 12.17 5.82
C ALA A 22 -10.42 10.98 5.34
N VAL A 23 -11.55 11.24 4.67
CA VAL A 23 -12.41 10.18 4.12
C VAL A 23 -11.69 9.42 3.01
N GLY A 24 -11.03 10.13 2.09
CA GLY A 24 -10.26 9.52 1.00
C GLY A 24 -9.14 8.63 1.51
N LEU A 25 -8.39 9.08 2.53
CA LEU A 25 -7.33 8.28 3.16
C LEU A 25 -7.90 7.07 3.89
N ALA A 26 -9.00 7.23 4.64
CA ALA A 26 -9.63 6.14 5.38
C ALA A 26 -10.13 5.03 4.43
N ILE A 27 -10.85 5.40 3.37
CA ILE A 27 -11.34 4.46 2.36
C ILE A 27 -10.17 3.86 1.58
N GLY A 28 -9.19 4.68 1.17
CA GLY A 28 -8.01 4.21 0.43
C GLY A 28 -7.19 3.21 1.24
N THR A 29 -7.01 3.43 2.54
CA THR A 29 -6.31 2.50 3.43
C THR A 29 -7.08 1.18 3.55
N ALA A 30 -8.39 1.22 3.79
CA ALA A 30 -9.21 0.01 3.90
C ALA A 30 -9.26 -0.79 2.59
N ALA A 31 -9.37 -0.10 1.45
CA ALA A 31 -9.32 -0.71 0.14
C ALA A 31 -7.95 -1.35 -0.13
N GLY A 32 -6.86 -0.64 0.17
CA GLY A 32 -5.50 -1.15 0.07
C GLY A 32 -5.28 -2.41 0.90
N ASP A 33 -5.74 -2.42 2.15
CA ASP A 33 -5.67 -3.59 3.04
C ASP A 33 -6.45 -4.79 2.49
N THR A 34 -7.60 -4.55 1.85
CA THR A 34 -8.40 -5.61 1.24
C THR A 34 -7.67 -6.26 0.07
N VAL A 35 -7.06 -5.45 -0.80
CA VAL A 35 -6.25 -5.97 -1.92
C VAL A 35 -5.01 -6.69 -1.40
N LYS A 36 -4.32 -6.15 -0.40
CA LYS A 36 -3.17 -6.79 0.22
C LYS A 36 -3.52 -8.18 0.74
N LYS A 37 -4.63 -8.33 1.47
CA LYS A 37 -5.11 -9.64 1.94
C LYS A 37 -5.46 -10.60 0.81
N LEU A 38 -6.01 -10.09 -0.29
CA LEU A 38 -6.28 -10.90 -1.48
C LEU A 38 -4.96 -11.41 -2.10
N VAL A 39 -3.95 -10.56 -2.18
CA VAL A 39 -2.61 -10.92 -2.68
C VAL A 39 -1.95 -11.95 -1.76
N GLU A 40 -1.96 -11.72 -0.45
CA GLU A 40 -1.41 -12.64 0.55
C GLU A 40 -2.14 -13.98 0.56
N GLY A 41 -3.46 -13.99 0.35
CA GLY A 41 -4.27 -15.22 0.38
C GLY A 41 -4.18 -16.06 -0.90
N PHE A 42 -4.00 -15.44 -2.07
CA PHE A 42 -4.09 -16.14 -3.36
C PHE A 42 -2.80 -16.08 -4.20
N ILE A 43 -2.09 -14.95 -4.18
CA ILE A 43 -0.88 -14.78 -5.00
C ILE A 43 0.37 -15.24 -4.26
N SER A 44 0.51 -14.91 -2.96
CA SER A 44 1.67 -15.33 -2.17
C SER A 44 1.87 -16.86 -2.14
N PRO A 45 0.84 -17.71 -2.05
CA PRO A 45 1.03 -19.16 -2.15
C PRO A 45 1.59 -19.62 -3.51
N ILE A 46 1.23 -18.96 -4.62
CA ILE A 46 1.75 -19.26 -5.95
C ILE A 46 3.22 -18.84 -6.05
N VAL A 47 3.55 -17.66 -5.51
CA VAL A 47 4.94 -17.19 -5.42
C VAL A 47 5.77 -18.15 -4.56
N GLN A 48 5.23 -18.58 -3.41
CA GLN A 48 5.88 -19.55 -2.53
C GLN A 48 6.10 -20.90 -3.22
N PHE A 49 5.16 -21.33 -4.05
CA PHE A 49 5.32 -22.55 -4.82
C PHE A 49 6.50 -22.47 -5.82
N ILE A 50 6.77 -21.29 -6.38
CA ILE A 50 7.84 -21.07 -7.36
C ILE A 50 9.18 -20.77 -6.69
N VAL A 51 9.19 -19.90 -5.68
CA VAL A 51 10.40 -19.35 -5.03
C VAL A 51 10.83 -20.20 -3.82
N GLY A 52 9.94 -21.06 -3.31
CA GLY A 52 10.12 -21.81 -2.08
C GLY A 52 9.52 -21.09 -0.87
N SER A 53 10.08 -21.31 0.32
CA SER A 53 9.52 -20.74 1.55
C SER A 53 9.67 -19.22 1.58
N GLN A 54 8.55 -18.49 1.63
CA GLN A 54 8.55 -17.04 1.86
C GLN A 54 9.16 -16.69 3.23
N ALA A 55 8.91 -17.52 4.24
CA ALA A 55 9.57 -17.35 5.54
C ALA A 55 11.09 -17.56 5.44
N GLY A 56 11.54 -18.48 4.58
CA GLY A 56 12.96 -18.67 4.28
C GLY A 56 13.56 -17.48 3.54
N LEU A 57 12.84 -16.91 2.57
CA LEU A 57 13.23 -15.70 1.88
C LEU A 57 13.30 -14.51 2.85
N GLU A 58 12.29 -14.31 3.70
CA GLU A 58 12.27 -13.22 4.68
C GLU A 58 13.38 -13.33 5.74
N ALA A 59 13.73 -14.57 6.11
CA ALA A 59 14.82 -14.86 7.02
C ALA A 59 16.21 -14.73 6.38
N ALA A 60 16.30 -14.48 5.06
CA ALA A 60 17.59 -14.36 4.39
C ALA A 60 18.33 -13.09 4.85
N THR A 61 19.48 -13.32 5.48
CA THR A 61 20.35 -12.27 6.02
C THR A 61 21.75 -12.37 5.42
N PHE A 62 22.38 -11.21 5.19
CA PHE A 62 23.82 -11.11 5.03
C PHE A 62 24.43 -10.68 6.36
N HIS A 63 25.25 -11.55 6.93
CA HIS A 63 26.03 -11.24 8.12
C HIS A 63 27.37 -10.65 7.69
N ILE A 64 27.64 -9.41 8.10
CA ILE A 64 28.92 -8.74 7.84
C ILE A 64 29.57 -8.44 9.19
N GLU A 65 30.78 -8.94 9.38
CA GLU A 65 31.62 -8.62 10.52
C GLU A 65 32.81 -7.78 10.05
N LEU A 66 32.98 -6.59 10.63
CA LEU A 66 34.11 -5.71 10.36
C LEU A 66 34.58 -5.00 11.63
N LEU A 67 35.88 -5.07 11.91
CA LEU A 67 36.51 -4.42 13.07
C LEU A 67 35.82 -4.73 14.42
N GLY A 68 35.37 -5.98 14.60
CA GLY A 68 34.70 -6.43 15.82
C GLY A 68 33.24 -5.98 15.97
N ARG A 69 32.63 -5.43 14.92
CA ARG A 69 31.19 -5.14 14.86
C ARG A 69 30.51 -6.06 13.85
N SER A 70 29.44 -6.71 14.29
CA SER A 70 28.56 -7.52 13.45
C SER A 70 27.31 -6.72 13.06
N ALA A 71 26.89 -6.83 11.80
CA ALA A 71 25.64 -6.27 11.31
C ALA A 71 24.90 -7.28 10.43
N ASP A 72 23.59 -7.39 10.65
CA ASP A 72 22.71 -8.32 9.94
C ASP A 72 21.86 -7.55 8.94
N PHE A 73 22.15 -7.72 7.65
CA PHE A 73 21.39 -7.12 6.58
C PHE A 73 20.27 -8.07 6.14
N LYS A 74 19.04 -7.80 6.61
CA LYS A 74 17.81 -8.55 6.27
C LYS A 74 17.29 -8.22 4.87
N TRP A 75 18.09 -8.49 3.85
CA TRP A 75 17.73 -8.24 2.45
C TRP A 75 16.52 -9.07 1.99
N GLY A 76 16.36 -10.24 2.59
CA GLY A 76 15.26 -11.16 2.32
C GLY A 76 13.87 -10.56 2.54
N ALA A 77 13.68 -9.87 3.67
CA ALA A 77 12.43 -9.19 3.99
C ALA A 77 12.10 -8.08 2.98
N PHE A 78 13.12 -7.36 2.50
CA PHE A 78 12.94 -6.35 1.46
C PHE A 78 12.44 -6.98 0.15
N VAL A 79 13.10 -8.05 -0.32
CA VAL A 79 12.69 -8.75 -1.55
C VAL A 79 11.27 -9.31 -1.44
N SER A 80 10.92 -9.91 -0.30
CA SER A 80 9.55 -10.40 -0.03
C SER A 80 8.52 -9.27 -0.15
N SER A 81 8.78 -8.12 0.48
CA SER A 81 7.90 -6.95 0.40
C SER A 81 7.78 -6.38 -1.02
N ALA A 82 8.87 -6.37 -1.80
CA ALA A 82 8.87 -5.92 -3.19
C ALA A 82 8.01 -6.84 -4.08
N ILE A 83 8.10 -8.17 -3.88
CA ILE A 83 7.24 -9.12 -4.59
C ILE A 83 5.76 -8.87 -4.26
N THR A 84 5.46 -8.68 -2.97
CA THR A 84 4.09 -8.39 -2.51
C THR A 84 3.55 -7.10 -3.12
N LEU A 85 4.38 -6.05 -3.21
CA LEU A 85 4.02 -4.78 -3.85
C LEU A 85 3.70 -4.96 -5.34
N ILE A 86 4.55 -5.67 -6.08
CA ILE A 86 4.35 -5.91 -7.51
C ILE A 86 3.08 -6.74 -7.73
N ALA A 87 2.86 -7.78 -6.94
CA ALA A 87 1.66 -8.60 -6.99
C ALA A 87 0.40 -7.78 -6.68
N THR A 88 0.46 -6.89 -5.68
CA THR A 88 -0.64 -5.98 -5.34
C THR A 88 -0.95 -5.03 -6.49
N ALA A 89 0.06 -4.40 -7.08
CA ALA A 89 -0.11 -3.52 -8.24
C ALA A 89 -0.74 -4.27 -9.44
N PHE A 90 -0.30 -5.51 -9.68
CA PHE A 90 -0.86 -6.37 -10.73
C PHE A 90 -2.34 -6.67 -10.48
N VAL A 91 -2.70 -7.09 -9.26
CA VAL A 91 -4.10 -7.36 -8.90
C VAL A 91 -4.97 -6.11 -9.07
N ILE A 92 -4.50 -4.93 -8.65
CA ILE A 92 -5.21 -3.66 -8.85
C ILE A 92 -5.45 -3.40 -10.34
N TYR A 93 -4.41 -3.56 -11.18
CA TYR A 93 -4.52 -3.39 -12.62
C TYR A 93 -5.59 -4.31 -13.21
N PHE A 94 -5.59 -5.61 -12.85
CA PHE A 94 -6.59 -6.55 -13.34
C PHE A 94 -8.01 -6.23 -12.86
N ILE A 95 -8.18 -5.76 -11.62
CA ILE A 95 -9.49 -5.35 -11.11
C ILE A 95 -10.01 -4.14 -11.88
N ILE A 96 -9.20 -3.10 -12.04
CA ILE A 96 -9.61 -1.86 -12.73
C ILE A 96 -9.95 -2.14 -14.20
N HIS A 97 -9.07 -2.87 -14.89
CA HIS A 97 -9.23 -3.17 -16.31
C HIS A 97 -10.33 -4.21 -16.56
N GLY A 98 -10.42 -5.23 -15.70
CA GLY A 98 -11.45 -6.28 -15.78
C GLY A 98 -12.86 -5.75 -15.48
N ALA A 99 -12.98 -4.85 -14.51
CA ALA A 99 -14.25 -4.18 -14.21
C ALA A 99 -14.60 -3.07 -15.22
N LYS A 100 -13.77 -2.83 -16.25
CA LYS A 100 -13.92 -1.76 -17.24
C LYS A 100 -14.06 -0.37 -16.60
N LEU A 101 -13.48 -0.17 -15.41
CA LEU A 101 -13.54 1.13 -14.72
C LEU A 101 -12.72 2.20 -15.45
N ASP A 102 -11.73 1.76 -16.23
CA ASP A 102 -11.00 2.56 -17.20
C ASP A 102 -11.88 3.13 -18.33
N ARG A 103 -13.03 2.50 -18.61
CA ARG A 103 -14.02 2.97 -19.61
C ARG A 103 -15.13 3.85 -19.03
N LEU A 104 -15.19 3.99 -17.71
CA LEU A 104 -16.12 4.89 -17.03
C LEU A 104 -15.57 6.32 -16.92
N ASP A 105 -14.31 6.53 -17.31
CA ASP A 105 -13.79 7.86 -17.57
C ASP A 105 -14.50 8.38 -18.82
N LYS A 106 -15.47 9.28 -18.62
CA LYS A 106 -16.10 10.02 -19.71
C LYS A 106 -15.00 10.82 -20.40
N ASP A 107 -14.91 10.71 -21.72
CA ASP A 107 -14.12 11.64 -22.54
C ASP A 107 -14.32 13.04 -21.98
N LYS A 108 -13.22 13.70 -21.64
CA LYS A 108 -13.26 15.09 -21.21
C LYS A 108 -13.95 15.85 -22.33
N GLU A 109 -15.20 16.28 -22.09
CA GLU A 109 -15.81 17.32 -22.90
C GLU A 109 -14.91 18.54 -22.74
N ASP A 110 -14.03 18.74 -23.72
CA ASP A 110 -13.29 19.96 -23.91
C ASP A 110 -14.30 21.11 -23.91
N LYS A 111 -14.28 21.90 -22.84
CA LYS A 111 -14.95 23.20 -22.76
C LYS A 111 -13.91 24.30 -22.69
#